data_AF-A0A353C6P2-F1
#
_entry.id   AF-A0A353C6P2-F1
#
_cell.length_a   1.000
_cell.length_b   1.000
_cell.length_c   1.000
_cell.angle_alpha   90.00
_cell.angle_beta   90.00
_cell.angle_gamma   90.00
#
_symmetry.space_group_name_H-M   'P 1'
#
loop_
_entity.id
_entity.type
_entity.pdbx_description
1 polymer ?
#
loop_
_entity_poly.entity_id
_entity_poly.type
_entity_poly.pdbx_seq_one_letter_code
_entity_poly.pdbx_strand_id
1 'polypeptide(L)'
;MKRIYINQTGDSNKFWTIEQAGNSYTVTWGKIGTEGRTTSKSFEDRETCRKEVEKLTNEKLGKGYQEISELSQVQAKPVEDYKPMDEDIFWEVIKLFDWTKTGNDDAVLRPAVKHLASMPVEDIYKFADILSEKLFLLDGITYASNIGEESYKGEDGHFSVDYFLYVRCCVVANGKDYFNRVKANPTEMPKEMEFEPLLYLPADAYNKKTKSEDYDYEPKYNFETFSNTDGWKMEDDKKSWWKLW
;
A
#
# COMPACT_ATOMS: atom_id res chain seq x y z
N MET A 1 -1.73 -41.24 -14.49
CA MET A 1 -1.48 -40.81 -13.09
C MET A 1 -1.81 -39.34 -13.00
N LYS A 2 -2.73 -38.94 -12.12
CA LYS A 2 -3.13 -37.55 -11.93
C LYS A 2 -2.64 -37.05 -10.57
N ARG A 3 -2.08 -35.85 -10.53
CA ARG A 3 -1.63 -35.15 -9.31
C ARG A 3 -2.25 -33.76 -9.30
N ILE A 4 -2.63 -33.29 -8.11
CA ILE A 4 -3.36 -32.04 -7.92
C ILE A 4 -2.59 -31.18 -6.93
N TYR A 5 -2.44 -29.91 -7.27
CA TYR A 5 -1.71 -28.94 -6.47
C TYR A 5 -2.52 -27.66 -6.32
N ILE A 6 -2.44 -27.06 -5.13
CA ILE A 6 -3.07 -25.77 -4.84
C ILE A 6 -2.08 -24.77 -4.26
N ASN A 7 -2.36 -23.49 -4.45
CA ASN A 7 -1.67 -22.39 -3.78
C ASN A 7 -2.70 -21.33 -3.36
N GLN A 8 -2.84 -21.15 -2.04
CA GLN A 8 -3.74 -20.18 -1.42
C GLN A 8 -3.00 -19.08 -0.62
N THR A 9 -1.69 -18.87 -0.87
CA THR A 9 -0.87 -17.87 -0.15
C THR A 9 -1.00 -16.47 -0.75
N GLY A 10 -0.91 -15.42 0.09
CA GLY A 10 -1.03 -14.02 -0.35
C GLY A 10 -2.36 -13.77 -1.06
N ASP A 11 -2.35 -13.22 -2.28
CA ASP A 11 -3.56 -13.05 -3.12
C ASP A 11 -3.92 -14.30 -3.94
N SER A 12 -3.11 -15.37 -3.88
CA SER A 12 -3.33 -16.56 -4.69
C SER A 12 -4.51 -17.38 -4.17
N ASN A 13 -5.27 -17.96 -5.10
CA ASN A 13 -6.27 -19.00 -4.87
C ASN A 13 -6.34 -19.85 -6.13
N LYS A 14 -5.25 -20.60 -6.39
CA LYS A 14 -4.96 -21.24 -7.68
C LYS A 14 -4.87 -22.75 -7.55
N PHE A 15 -5.21 -23.46 -8.62
CA PHE A 15 -4.97 -24.88 -8.77
C PHE A 15 -4.08 -25.16 -9.99
N TRP A 16 -3.37 -26.27 -9.93
CA TRP A 16 -2.59 -26.84 -11.02
C TRP A 16 -2.68 -28.37 -10.93
N THR A 17 -3.12 -29.02 -11.99
CA THR A 17 -3.18 -30.49 -12.07
C THR A 17 -2.29 -30.97 -13.21
N ILE A 18 -1.65 -32.12 -13.03
CA ILE A 18 -0.94 -32.81 -14.11
C ILE A 18 -1.39 -34.26 -14.17
N GLU A 19 -1.71 -34.72 -15.38
CA GLU A 19 -2.18 -36.05 -15.66
C GLU A 19 -1.32 -36.70 -16.75
N GLN A 20 -0.55 -37.72 -16.40
CA GLN A 20 0.23 -38.51 -17.35
C GLN A 20 -0.60 -39.67 -17.90
N ALA A 21 -0.68 -39.76 -19.24
CA ALA A 21 -1.29 -40.84 -20.02
C ALA A 21 -0.28 -41.36 -21.06
N GLY A 22 0.32 -42.52 -20.80
CA GLY A 22 1.35 -43.11 -21.65
C GLY A 22 2.60 -42.23 -21.77
N ASN A 23 2.96 -41.89 -23.00
CA ASN A 23 4.07 -40.99 -23.35
C ASN A 23 3.64 -39.50 -23.42
N SER A 24 2.43 -39.16 -22.95
CA SER A 24 1.94 -37.79 -22.92
C SER A 24 1.52 -37.39 -21.52
N TYR A 25 1.46 -36.09 -21.27
CA TYR A 25 0.77 -35.53 -20.12
C TYR A 25 -0.16 -34.41 -20.54
N THR A 26 -1.13 -34.14 -19.68
CA THR A 26 -2.04 -32.99 -19.75
C THR A 26 -1.94 -32.20 -18.45
N VAL A 27 -1.76 -30.90 -18.56
CA VAL A 27 -1.70 -29.97 -17.44
C VAL A 27 -2.93 -29.07 -17.50
N THR A 28 -3.60 -28.87 -16.36
CA THR A 28 -4.73 -27.93 -16.23
C THR A 28 -4.47 -26.96 -15.08
N TRP A 29 -4.73 -25.67 -15.25
CA TRP A 29 -4.47 -24.65 -14.24
C TRP A 29 -5.47 -23.51 -14.26
N GLY A 30 -5.74 -22.92 -13.10
CA GLY A 30 -6.71 -21.83 -13.01
C GLY A 30 -6.87 -21.30 -11.59
N LYS A 31 -7.87 -20.42 -11.40
CA LYS A 31 -8.36 -20.08 -10.07
C LYS A 31 -9.20 -21.25 -9.55
N ILE A 32 -9.09 -21.56 -8.26
CA ILE A 32 -9.96 -22.58 -7.64
C ILE A 32 -11.43 -22.17 -7.84
N GLY A 33 -12.27 -23.14 -8.23
CA GLY A 33 -13.68 -22.91 -8.58
C GLY A 33 -13.92 -22.52 -10.05
N THR A 34 -12.88 -22.46 -10.89
CA THR A 34 -13.01 -22.24 -12.34
C THR A 34 -12.61 -23.48 -13.14
N GLU A 35 -13.05 -23.58 -14.40
CA GLU A 35 -12.62 -24.66 -15.31
C GLU A 35 -11.11 -24.64 -15.58
N GLY A 36 -10.50 -23.44 -15.53
CA GLY A 36 -9.09 -23.24 -15.82
C GLY A 36 -8.75 -23.34 -17.31
N ARG A 37 -7.46 -23.56 -17.61
CA ARG A 37 -6.90 -23.73 -18.95
C ARG A 37 -6.10 -25.02 -18.99
N THR A 38 -6.06 -25.67 -20.15
CA THR A 38 -5.39 -26.96 -20.32
C THR A 38 -4.35 -26.92 -21.44
N THR A 39 -3.28 -27.69 -21.31
CA THR A 39 -2.29 -27.93 -22.37
C THR A 39 -1.72 -29.33 -22.24
N SER A 40 -1.44 -29.98 -23.36
CA SER A 40 -0.89 -31.33 -23.40
C SER A 40 0.44 -31.35 -24.14
N LYS A 41 1.30 -32.30 -23.78
CA LYS A 41 2.60 -32.53 -24.43
C LYS A 41 2.89 -34.02 -24.51
N SER A 42 3.40 -34.45 -25.67
CA SER A 42 3.81 -35.84 -25.93
C SER A 42 5.32 -35.96 -26.04
N PHE A 43 5.83 -37.13 -25.70
CA PHE A 43 7.26 -37.48 -25.69
C PHE A 43 7.47 -38.79 -26.47
N GLU A 44 8.73 -39.11 -26.72
CA GLU A 44 9.11 -40.37 -27.40
C GLU A 44 8.64 -41.60 -26.61
N ASP A 45 8.82 -41.58 -25.29
CA ASP A 45 8.49 -42.70 -24.42
C ASP A 45 7.89 -42.26 -23.07
N ARG A 46 7.37 -43.26 -22.34
CA ARG A 46 6.71 -43.06 -21.04
C ARG A 46 7.65 -42.57 -19.94
N GLU A 47 8.91 -43.00 -19.98
CA GLU A 47 9.92 -42.67 -18.96
C GLU A 47 10.41 -41.23 -19.12
N THR A 48 10.63 -40.78 -20.36
CA THR A 48 10.94 -39.38 -20.67
C THR A 48 9.80 -38.46 -20.23
N CYS A 49 8.55 -38.84 -20.52
CA CYS A 49 7.36 -38.12 -20.04
C CYS A 49 7.32 -38.05 -18.50
N ARG A 50 7.60 -39.17 -17.81
CA ARG A 50 7.60 -39.25 -16.34
C ARG A 50 8.62 -38.29 -15.72
N LYS A 51 9.85 -38.24 -16.24
CA LYS A 51 10.90 -37.33 -15.75
C LYS A 51 10.52 -35.87 -15.89
N GLU A 52 9.87 -35.49 -16.99
CA GLU A 52 9.38 -34.12 -17.17
C GLU A 52 8.21 -33.79 -16.22
N VAL A 53 7.28 -34.74 -16.01
CA VAL A 53 6.20 -34.58 -15.00
C VAL A 53 6.79 -34.33 -13.62
N GLU A 54 7.79 -35.12 -13.20
CA GLU A 54 8.47 -34.96 -11.92
C GLU A 54 9.15 -33.59 -11.79
N LYS A 55 9.89 -33.17 -12.82
CA LYS A 55 10.50 -31.84 -12.88
C LYS A 55 9.46 -30.73 -12.68
N LEU A 56 8.36 -30.75 -13.43
CA LEU A 56 7.30 -29.75 -13.31
C LEU A 56 6.67 -29.74 -11.91
N THR A 57 6.50 -30.92 -11.30
CA THR A 57 5.94 -31.01 -9.94
C THR A 57 6.87 -30.37 -8.91
N ASN A 58 8.19 -30.61 -9.00
CA ASN A 58 9.18 -30.01 -8.12
C ASN A 58 9.25 -28.47 -8.29
N GLU A 59 9.14 -27.97 -9.52
CA GLU A 59 9.05 -26.53 -9.76
C GLU A 59 7.81 -25.89 -9.12
N LYS A 60 6.67 -26.60 -9.08
CA LYS A 60 5.45 -26.10 -8.42
C LYS A 60 5.58 -26.11 -6.90
N LEU A 61 6.13 -27.18 -6.33
CA LEU A 61 6.42 -27.26 -4.89
C LEU A 61 7.35 -26.12 -4.45
N GLY A 62 8.41 -25.84 -5.22
CA GLY A 62 9.32 -24.70 -4.96
C GLY A 62 8.64 -23.32 -5.04
N LYS A 63 7.48 -23.23 -5.69
CA LYS A 63 6.64 -22.00 -5.79
C LYS A 63 5.53 -21.97 -4.74
N GLY A 64 5.61 -22.81 -3.70
CA GLY A 64 4.66 -22.85 -2.60
C GLY A 64 3.33 -23.54 -2.91
N TYR A 65 3.26 -24.33 -3.99
CA TYR A 65 2.11 -25.22 -4.19
C TYR A 65 2.18 -26.41 -3.24
N GLN A 66 1.03 -26.86 -2.76
CA GLN A 66 0.89 -28.05 -1.92
C GLN A 66 0.10 -29.11 -2.68
N GLU A 67 0.54 -30.36 -2.60
CA GLU A 67 -0.14 -31.50 -3.22
C GLU A 67 -1.34 -31.93 -2.36
N ILE A 68 -2.46 -32.23 -3.02
CA ILE A 68 -3.70 -32.68 -2.39
C ILE A 68 -4.28 -33.88 -3.16
N SER A 69 -5.16 -34.62 -2.49
CA SER A 69 -5.89 -35.76 -3.08
C SER A 69 -6.97 -35.32 -4.06
N GLU A 70 -7.79 -34.33 -3.70
CA GLU A 70 -8.95 -33.91 -4.48
C GLU A 70 -9.24 -32.41 -4.35
N LEU A 71 -9.68 -31.76 -5.44
CA LEU A 71 -10.06 -30.35 -5.43
C LEU A 71 -11.32 -30.06 -4.62
N SER A 72 -12.21 -31.05 -4.47
CA SER A 72 -13.43 -30.98 -3.66
C SER A 72 -13.16 -30.76 -2.16
N GLN A 73 -11.96 -31.14 -1.69
CA GLN A 73 -11.54 -31.06 -0.30
C GLN A 73 -10.82 -29.74 0.04
N VAL A 74 -10.61 -28.89 -0.96
CA VAL A 74 -9.94 -27.60 -0.77
C VAL A 74 -10.88 -26.70 0.02
N GLN A 75 -10.44 -26.31 1.21
CA GLN A 75 -11.16 -25.31 1.98
C GLN A 75 -11.20 -24.01 1.19
N ALA A 76 -12.38 -23.37 1.18
CA ALA A 76 -12.47 -22.00 0.69
C ALA A 76 -11.41 -21.19 1.43
N LYS A 77 -10.58 -20.48 0.67
CA LYS A 77 -9.66 -19.54 1.28
C LYS A 77 -10.48 -18.61 2.16
N PRO A 78 -10.14 -18.43 3.45
CA PRO A 78 -10.85 -17.49 4.30
C PRO A 78 -10.95 -16.17 3.55
N VAL A 79 -12.18 -15.74 3.29
CA VAL A 79 -12.40 -14.37 2.86
C VAL A 79 -12.10 -13.58 4.11
N GLU A 80 -10.97 -12.88 4.10
CA GLU A 80 -10.64 -11.97 5.18
C GLU A 80 -11.80 -10.98 5.28
N ASP A 81 -12.43 -10.88 6.45
CA ASP A 81 -13.57 -10.00 6.63
C ASP A 81 -13.17 -8.61 6.19
N TYR A 82 -13.95 -8.05 5.27
CA TYR A 82 -13.72 -6.71 4.76
C TYR A 82 -13.74 -5.73 5.94
N LYS A 83 -12.62 -5.03 6.12
CA LYS A 83 -12.49 -3.91 7.03
C LYS A 83 -12.51 -2.62 6.20
N PRO A 84 -13.56 -1.78 6.35
CA PRO A 84 -13.57 -0.46 5.73
C PRO A 84 -12.35 0.35 6.16
N MET A 85 -11.95 1.31 5.34
CA MET A 85 -10.85 2.20 5.67
C MET A 85 -11.17 3.01 6.94
N ASP A 86 -10.34 2.82 7.95
CA ASP A 86 -10.26 3.63 9.16
C ASP A 86 -8.79 4.00 9.44
N GLU A 87 -8.51 4.64 10.58
CA GLU A 87 -7.15 5.06 10.88
C GLU A 87 -6.18 3.88 11.07
N ASP A 88 -6.63 2.74 11.61
CA ASP A 88 -5.74 1.60 11.79
C ASP A 88 -5.38 0.96 10.45
N ILE A 89 -6.35 0.81 9.55
CA ILE A 89 -6.11 0.37 8.17
C ILE A 89 -5.23 1.36 7.41
N PHE A 90 -5.45 2.67 7.55
CA PHE A 90 -4.59 3.70 6.96
C PHE A 90 -3.12 3.47 7.32
N TRP A 91 -2.81 3.24 8.61
CA TRP A 91 -1.45 2.97 9.05
C TRP A 91 -0.93 1.59 8.61
N GLU A 92 -1.79 0.59 8.43
CA GLU A 92 -1.42 -0.68 7.80
C GLU A 92 -0.98 -0.47 6.34
N VAL A 93 -1.67 0.39 5.57
CA VAL A 93 -1.29 0.74 4.21
C VAL A 93 0.07 1.45 4.17
N ILE A 94 0.32 2.42 5.06
CA ILE A 94 1.62 3.12 5.14
C ILE A 94 2.77 2.15 5.44
N LYS A 95 2.54 1.12 6.29
CA LYS A 95 3.55 0.09 6.59
C LYS A 95 3.97 -0.76 5.40
N LEU A 96 3.21 -0.73 4.30
CA LEU A 96 3.55 -1.46 3.08
C LEU A 96 4.66 -0.81 2.26
N PHE A 97 5.15 0.38 2.63
CA PHE A 97 6.21 1.07 1.89
C PHE A 97 7.50 0.24 1.92
N ASP A 98 8.02 -0.08 0.73
CA ASP A 98 9.24 -0.90 0.58
C ASP A 98 10.49 -0.01 0.61
N TRP A 99 10.89 0.39 1.81
CA TRP A 99 12.11 1.19 2.02
C TRP A 99 13.40 0.47 1.63
N THR A 100 13.37 -0.80 1.21
CA THR A 100 14.54 -1.44 0.55
C THR A 100 14.75 -0.91 -0.88
N LYS A 101 13.83 -0.10 -1.39
CA LYS A 101 13.84 0.51 -2.73
C LYS A 101 14.13 2.01 -2.73
N THR A 102 14.67 2.56 -1.64
CA THR A 102 15.07 3.97 -1.53
C THR A 102 15.85 4.44 -2.77
N GLY A 103 15.48 5.63 -3.28
CA GLY A 103 15.96 6.16 -4.56
C GLY A 103 15.05 5.84 -5.75
N ASN A 104 13.95 5.11 -5.53
CA ASN A 104 12.90 4.88 -6.49
C ASN A 104 11.53 4.90 -5.79
N ASP A 105 10.92 6.07 -5.74
CA ASP A 105 9.69 6.29 -4.96
C ASP A 105 8.52 5.45 -5.48
N ASP A 106 8.39 5.29 -6.80
CA ASP A 106 7.41 4.39 -7.41
C ASP A 106 7.53 2.96 -6.87
N ALA A 107 8.77 2.46 -6.69
CA ALA A 107 9.01 1.13 -6.17
C ALA A 107 8.76 1.03 -4.66
N VAL A 108 9.06 2.09 -3.90
CA VAL A 108 8.73 2.19 -2.48
C VAL A 108 7.22 2.13 -2.27
N LEU A 109 6.44 2.90 -3.05
CA LEU A 109 5.00 3.04 -2.90
C LEU A 109 4.19 1.89 -3.55
N ARG A 110 4.78 1.16 -4.51
CA ARG A 110 4.08 0.12 -5.30
C ARG A 110 3.26 -0.88 -4.46
N PRO A 111 3.73 -1.41 -3.32
CA PRO A 111 2.95 -2.35 -2.54
C PRO A 111 1.69 -1.70 -1.94
N ALA A 112 1.81 -0.47 -1.42
CA ALA A 112 0.69 0.30 -0.88
C ALA A 112 -0.32 0.67 -1.98
N VAL A 113 0.14 1.17 -3.13
CA VAL A 113 -0.73 1.46 -4.29
C VAL A 113 -1.48 0.20 -4.75
N LYS A 114 -0.81 -0.95 -4.83
CA LYS A 114 -1.46 -2.22 -5.21
C LYS A 114 -2.52 -2.64 -4.19
N HIS A 115 -2.22 -2.49 -2.90
CA HIS A 115 -3.17 -2.85 -1.84
C HIS A 115 -4.38 -1.93 -1.86
N LEU A 116 -4.18 -0.61 -1.86
CA LEU A 116 -5.26 0.37 -1.87
C LEU A 116 -6.14 0.26 -3.13
N ALA A 117 -5.55 0.01 -4.30
CA ALA A 117 -6.31 -0.24 -5.54
C ALA A 117 -7.19 -1.51 -5.51
N SER A 118 -6.91 -2.44 -4.59
CA SER A 118 -7.73 -3.64 -4.41
C SER A 118 -8.97 -3.40 -3.53
N MET A 119 -8.97 -2.31 -2.75
CA MET A 119 -10.08 -1.87 -1.90
C MET A 119 -11.18 -1.17 -2.73
N PRO A 120 -12.42 -1.04 -2.22
CA PRO A 120 -13.48 -0.18 -2.79
C PRO A 120 -13.00 1.25 -3.05
N VAL A 121 -13.63 1.96 -4.01
CA VAL A 121 -13.25 3.35 -4.35
C VAL A 121 -13.45 4.27 -3.14
N GLU A 122 -14.51 4.03 -2.39
CA GLU A 122 -14.86 4.77 -1.18
C GLU A 122 -13.76 4.70 -0.12
N ASP A 123 -13.04 3.58 -0.04
CA ASP A 123 -11.90 3.44 0.87
C ASP A 123 -10.65 4.17 0.39
N ILE A 124 -10.48 4.34 -0.93
CA ILE A 124 -9.40 5.18 -1.49
C ILE A 124 -9.65 6.64 -1.11
N TYR A 125 -10.89 7.11 -1.26
CA TYR A 125 -11.28 8.46 -0.83
C TYR A 125 -11.14 8.64 0.68
N LYS A 126 -11.51 7.62 1.46
CA LYS A 126 -11.35 7.65 2.90
C LYS A 126 -9.88 7.65 3.34
N PHE A 127 -9.00 6.97 2.61
CA PHE A 127 -7.56 7.07 2.82
C PHE A 127 -7.07 8.49 2.55
N ALA A 128 -7.53 9.13 1.47
CA ALA A 128 -7.21 10.51 1.15
C ALA A 128 -7.69 11.49 2.25
N ASP A 129 -8.90 11.29 2.79
CA ASP A 129 -9.41 12.05 3.93
C ASP A 129 -8.50 11.93 5.16
N ILE A 130 -8.10 10.71 5.52
CA ILE A 130 -7.24 10.47 6.70
C ILE A 130 -5.85 11.06 6.46
N LEU A 131 -5.26 10.88 5.27
CA LEU A 131 -3.99 11.51 4.91
C LEU A 131 -4.06 13.02 5.06
N SER A 132 -5.11 13.64 4.49
CA SER A 132 -5.30 15.09 4.57
C SER A 132 -5.44 15.59 6.00
N GLU A 133 -6.13 14.84 6.87
CA GLU A 133 -6.23 15.15 8.30
C GLU A 133 -4.85 15.12 8.96
N LYS A 134 -4.04 14.08 8.71
CA LYS A 134 -2.71 13.96 9.34
C LYS A 134 -1.77 15.08 8.90
N LEU A 135 -1.81 15.46 7.64
CA LEU A 135 -1.04 16.59 7.11
C LEU A 135 -1.52 17.94 7.69
N PHE A 136 -2.85 18.14 7.77
CA PHE A 136 -3.45 19.32 8.40
C PHE A 136 -3.08 19.47 9.88
N LEU A 137 -3.04 18.36 10.62
CA LEU A 137 -2.66 18.37 12.05
C LEU A 137 -1.19 18.76 12.29
N LEU A 138 -0.33 18.61 11.28
CA LEU A 138 1.07 19.05 11.31
C LEU A 138 1.27 20.42 10.67
N ASP A 139 0.22 21.04 10.11
CA ASP A 139 0.28 22.40 9.58
C ASP A 139 0.26 23.41 10.73
N GLY A 140 1.41 24.03 11.01
CA GLY A 140 1.51 25.03 12.07
C GLY A 140 2.93 25.51 12.31
N ILE A 141 3.03 26.72 12.87
CA ILE A 141 4.29 27.44 13.06
C ILE A 141 5.28 26.65 13.92
N THR A 142 4.81 25.92 14.93
CA THR A 142 5.66 25.11 15.81
C THR A 142 6.37 23.99 15.06
N TYR A 143 5.75 23.41 14.04
CA TYR A 143 6.38 22.38 13.21
C TYR A 143 7.24 23.02 12.12
N ALA A 144 6.74 24.07 11.48
CA ALA A 144 7.44 24.80 10.42
C ALA A 144 8.76 25.42 10.90
N SER A 145 8.88 25.79 12.17
CA SER A 145 10.11 26.29 12.77
C SER A 145 11.14 25.20 13.12
N ASN A 146 10.85 23.92 12.86
CA ASN A 146 11.70 22.79 13.26
C ASN A 146 12.15 21.89 12.08
N ILE A 147 12.09 22.36 10.84
CA ILE A 147 12.44 21.56 9.64
C ILE A 147 13.90 21.72 9.15
N GLY A 148 14.77 22.34 9.95
CA GLY A 148 16.18 22.55 9.61
C GLY A 148 16.45 23.90 8.95
N GLU A 149 17.32 23.95 7.94
CA GLU A 149 17.76 25.21 7.31
C GLU A 149 16.62 26.01 6.68
N GLU A 150 15.62 25.31 6.14
CA GLU A 150 14.40 25.86 5.52
C GLU A 150 13.28 26.20 6.52
N SER A 151 13.58 26.19 7.83
CA SER A 151 12.59 26.51 8.86
C SER A 151 11.99 27.89 8.67
N TYR A 152 10.72 28.03 9.08
CA TYR A 152 10.03 29.31 9.11
C TYR A 152 10.76 30.30 10.03
N LYS A 153 11.15 31.46 9.46
CA LYS A 153 11.96 32.52 10.11
C LYS A 153 11.18 33.83 10.34
N GLY A 154 9.85 33.79 10.26
CA GLY A 154 8.99 34.97 10.32
C GLY A 154 8.58 35.48 8.93
N GLU A 155 7.73 36.52 8.91
CA GLU A 155 7.08 37.03 7.69
C GLU A 155 8.06 37.58 6.64
N ASP A 156 9.20 38.11 7.08
CA ASP A 156 10.23 38.66 6.18
C ASP A 156 11.23 37.60 5.69
N GLY A 157 11.11 36.36 6.17
CA GLY A 157 11.98 35.25 5.80
C GLY A 157 11.46 34.45 4.60
N HIS A 158 12.36 33.96 3.75
CA HIS A 158 11.99 32.95 2.76
C HIS A 158 11.51 31.67 3.45
N PHE A 159 10.37 31.14 3.03
CA PHE A 159 9.80 29.89 3.50
C PHE A 159 9.08 29.20 2.35
N SER A 160 9.51 27.97 2.02
CA SER A 160 8.87 27.17 0.98
C SER A 160 7.69 26.41 1.56
N VAL A 161 6.48 26.81 1.16
CA VAL A 161 5.22 26.18 1.56
C VAL A 161 5.12 24.74 1.08
N ASP A 162 5.64 24.45 -0.12
CA ASP A 162 5.66 23.12 -0.71
C ASP A 162 6.63 22.22 0.04
N TYR A 163 7.85 22.71 0.30
CA TYR A 163 8.84 21.93 1.03
C TYR A 163 8.33 21.54 2.42
N PHE A 164 7.69 22.47 3.14
CA PHE A 164 7.10 22.15 4.43
C PHE A 164 5.98 21.10 4.33
N LEU A 165 5.12 21.15 3.30
CA LEU A 165 4.14 20.09 3.04
C LEU A 165 4.84 18.74 2.83
N TYR A 166 5.93 18.71 2.06
CA TYR A 166 6.63 17.46 1.76
C TYR A 166 7.37 16.89 2.99
N VAL A 167 7.86 17.75 3.89
CA VAL A 167 8.38 17.31 5.19
C VAL A 167 7.26 16.71 6.06
N ARG A 168 6.06 17.29 6.05
CA ARG A 168 4.88 16.69 6.73
C ARG A 168 4.52 15.33 6.14
N CYS A 169 4.63 15.16 4.82
CA CYS A 169 4.49 13.84 4.18
C CYS A 169 5.53 12.84 4.69
N CYS A 170 6.79 13.27 4.85
CA CYS A 170 7.85 12.43 5.43
C CYS A 170 7.49 11.94 6.84
N VAL A 171 6.91 12.79 7.68
CA VAL A 171 6.43 12.40 9.03
C VAL A 171 5.39 11.28 8.94
N VAL A 172 4.38 11.44 8.08
CA VAL A 172 3.33 10.43 7.90
C VAL A 172 3.89 9.14 7.30
N ALA A 173 4.78 9.22 6.32
CA ALA A 173 5.41 8.06 5.67
C ALA A 173 6.24 7.20 6.63
N ASN A 174 6.80 7.80 7.69
CA ASN A 174 7.52 7.11 8.77
C ASN A 174 6.59 6.43 9.79
N GLY A 175 5.26 6.53 9.61
CA GLY A 175 4.26 5.75 10.31
C GLY A 175 3.75 6.33 11.62
N LYS A 176 2.73 5.64 12.19
CA LYS A 176 1.92 6.07 13.34
C LYS A 176 2.75 6.53 14.54
N ASP A 177 3.76 5.75 14.91
CA ASP A 177 4.56 6.04 16.11
C ASP A 177 5.39 7.30 15.93
N TYR A 178 5.98 7.52 14.75
CA TYR A 178 6.75 8.73 14.49
C TYR A 178 5.84 9.95 14.37
N PHE A 179 4.71 9.83 13.67
CA PHE A 179 3.68 10.87 13.63
C PHE A 179 3.27 11.32 15.04
N ASN A 180 2.99 10.37 15.95
CA ASN A 180 2.62 10.69 17.31
C ASN A 180 3.76 11.34 18.11
N ARG A 181 5.02 10.90 17.91
CA ARG A 181 6.19 11.54 18.54
C ARG A 181 6.35 12.99 18.10
N VAL A 182 6.27 13.26 16.79
CA VAL A 182 6.37 14.62 16.23
C VAL A 182 5.22 15.49 16.73
N LYS A 183 3.99 14.98 16.74
CA LYS A 183 2.83 15.71 17.27
C LYS A 183 2.98 16.08 18.74
N ALA A 184 3.60 15.20 19.53
CA ALA A 184 3.88 15.46 20.95
C ALA A 184 5.09 16.38 21.16
N ASN A 185 6.06 16.34 20.25
CA ASN A 185 7.30 17.10 20.31
C ASN A 185 7.71 17.63 18.91
N PRO A 186 7.33 18.87 18.55
CA PRO A 186 7.64 19.43 17.23
C PRO A 186 9.14 19.50 16.89
N THR A 187 10.06 19.41 17.86
CA THR A 187 11.50 19.37 17.57
C THR A 187 11.96 18.07 16.92
N GLU A 188 11.12 17.04 16.91
CA GLU A 188 11.35 15.75 16.23
C GLU A 188 11.04 15.81 14.73
N MET A 189 10.56 16.95 14.21
CA MET A 189 10.36 17.13 12.77
C MET A 189 11.61 16.72 11.97
N PRO A 190 11.44 16.03 10.83
CA PRO A 190 12.55 15.70 9.95
C PRO A 190 13.28 16.99 9.53
N LYS A 191 14.61 16.92 9.50
CA LYS A 191 15.47 17.99 9.01
C LYS A 191 16.04 17.54 7.69
N GLU A 192 15.92 18.39 6.67
CA GLU A 192 16.51 18.13 5.34
C GLU A 192 15.99 16.84 4.67
N MET A 193 14.78 16.39 5.04
CA MET A 193 14.17 15.17 4.49
C MET A 193 12.69 15.40 4.21
N GLU A 194 12.25 14.96 3.03
CA GLU A 194 10.89 15.11 2.55
C GLU A 194 10.39 13.80 1.91
N PHE A 195 9.09 13.72 1.63
CA PHE A 195 8.52 12.60 0.89
C PHE A 195 7.24 13.02 0.14
N GLU A 196 7.35 13.97 -0.80
CA GLU A 196 6.28 14.41 -1.71
C GLU A 196 5.45 13.26 -2.30
N PRO A 197 6.04 12.13 -2.77
CA PRO A 197 5.30 11.09 -3.48
C PRO A 197 4.07 10.52 -2.74
N LEU A 198 4.02 10.66 -1.42
CA LEU A 198 2.85 10.27 -0.61
C LEU A 198 1.55 10.97 -1.06
N LEU A 199 1.61 12.21 -1.54
CA LEU A 199 0.43 12.99 -1.95
C LEU A 199 -0.32 12.33 -3.11
N TYR A 200 0.40 11.64 -4.00
CA TYR A 200 -0.16 11.04 -5.21
C TYR A 200 -0.71 9.62 -4.99
N LEU A 201 -0.42 9.00 -3.85
CA LEU A 201 -0.80 7.62 -3.55
C LEU A 201 -2.30 7.32 -3.75
N PRO A 202 -3.26 8.16 -3.29
CA PRO A 202 -4.68 7.91 -3.52
C PRO A 202 -5.04 7.95 -5.02
N ALA A 203 -4.51 8.93 -5.75
CA ALA A 203 -4.74 9.08 -7.18
C ALA A 203 -4.16 7.89 -7.97
N ASP A 204 -2.93 7.47 -7.66
CA ASP A 204 -2.30 6.30 -8.28
C ASP A 204 -3.09 5.02 -8.03
N ALA A 205 -3.60 4.84 -6.81
CA ALA A 205 -4.44 3.68 -6.47
C ALA A 205 -5.77 3.71 -7.22
N TYR A 206 -6.42 4.87 -7.30
CA TYR A 206 -7.65 5.06 -8.05
C TYR A 206 -7.43 4.76 -9.53
N ASN A 207 -6.45 5.42 -10.16
CA ASN A 207 -6.12 5.27 -11.57
C ASN A 207 -5.81 3.82 -11.93
N LYS A 208 -5.09 3.12 -11.05
CA LYS A 208 -4.81 1.69 -11.19
C LYS A 208 -6.08 0.84 -11.13
N LYS A 209 -7.01 1.15 -10.23
CA LYS A 209 -8.26 0.41 -10.02
C LYS A 209 -9.23 0.62 -11.18
N THR A 210 -9.42 1.87 -11.59
CA THR A 210 -10.42 2.28 -12.59
C THR A 210 -9.87 2.21 -14.01
N LYS A 211 -8.55 2.14 -14.18
CA LYS A 211 -7.85 2.24 -15.47
C LYS A 211 -8.17 3.56 -16.19
N SER A 212 -8.21 4.64 -15.43
CA SER A 212 -8.50 6.01 -15.85
C SER A 212 -7.49 6.95 -15.19
N GLU A 213 -7.45 8.22 -15.61
CA GLU A 213 -6.67 9.29 -14.99
C GLU A 213 -7.59 10.38 -14.38
N ASP A 214 -8.89 10.08 -14.24
CA ASP A 214 -9.94 11.01 -13.83
C ASP A 214 -10.15 11.02 -12.30
N TYR A 215 -9.06 11.07 -11.54
CA TYR A 215 -9.16 11.25 -10.09
C TYR A 215 -9.47 12.73 -9.78
N ASP A 216 -10.70 13.04 -9.34
CA ASP A 216 -11.12 14.42 -9.00
C ASP A 216 -11.47 14.62 -7.51
N TYR A 217 -11.26 13.60 -6.68
CA TYR A 217 -11.72 13.64 -5.29
C TYR A 217 -10.92 14.64 -4.46
N GLU A 218 -11.62 15.64 -3.92
CA GLU A 218 -11.11 16.61 -2.96
C GLU A 218 -11.18 16.04 -1.52
N PRO A 219 -10.03 15.86 -0.84
CA PRO A 219 -10.03 15.34 0.53
C PRO A 219 -10.70 16.28 1.53
N LYS A 220 -11.23 15.70 2.60
CA LYS A 220 -11.99 16.42 3.64
C LYS A 220 -11.25 17.62 4.28
N TYR A 221 -9.92 17.56 4.40
CA TYR A 221 -9.13 18.64 4.98
C TYR A 221 -8.24 19.27 3.91
N ASN A 222 -8.18 20.60 3.87
CA ASN A 222 -7.18 21.28 3.05
C ASN A 222 -5.81 21.12 3.72
N PHE A 223 -4.92 20.32 3.13
CA PHE A 223 -3.59 20.05 3.68
C PHE A 223 -2.53 21.08 3.27
N GLU A 224 -2.88 22.03 2.39
CA GLU A 224 -2.00 23.11 1.97
C GLU A 224 -1.48 23.89 3.17
N THR A 225 -0.22 24.31 3.12
CA THR A 225 0.41 25.07 4.19
C THR A 225 -0.38 26.36 4.48
N PHE A 226 -0.55 26.69 5.77
CA PHE A 226 -1.41 27.77 6.30
C PHE A 226 -2.92 27.49 6.36
N SER A 227 -3.39 26.33 5.91
CA SER A 227 -4.81 25.96 5.98
C SER A 227 -5.30 25.74 7.42
N ASN A 228 -4.46 25.21 8.31
CA ASN A 228 -4.74 25.12 9.74
C ASN A 228 -4.46 26.45 10.42
N THR A 229 -5.37 27.42 10.24
CA THR A 229 -5.21 28.77 10.78
C THR A 229 -4.92 28.82 12.28
N ASP A 230 -5.40 27.85 13.07
CA ASP A 230 -5.11 27.75 14.52
C ASP A 230 -3.68 27.28 14.83
N GLY A 231 -3.08 26.47 13.93
CA GLY A 231 -1.68 26.04 13.99
C GLY A 231 -0.69 27.18 13.76
N TRP A 232 -1.13 28.27 13.11
CA TRP A 232 -0.31 29.43 12.75
C TRP A 232 -0.49 30.66 13.64
N LYS A 233 -1.42 30.62 14.61
CA LYS A 233 -1.56 31.68 15.63
C LYS A 233 -0.40 31.63 16.63
N MET A 234 0.26 32.77 16.85
CA MET A 234 1.30 32.95 17.87
C MET A 234 0.73 32.70 19.29
N GLU A 235 1.58 32.26 20.24
CA GLU A 235 1.14 31.95 21.61
C GLU A 235 0.48 33.13 22.34
N ASP A 236 0.86 34.37 22.01
CA ASP A 236 0.27 35.57 22.61
C ASP A 236 -1.17 35.82 22.14
N ASP A 237 -1.51 35.43 20.91
CA ASP A 237 -2.89 35.52 20.38
C ASP A 237 -3.82 34.46 20.99
N LYS A 238 -3.27 33.31 21.43
CA LYS A 238 -4.02 32.25 22.11
C LYS A 238 -4.37 32.62 23.57
N LYS A 239 -3.59 33.50 24.21
CA LYS A 239 -3.85 34.00 25.58
C LYS A 239 -4.80 35.20 25.63
N SER A 240 -5.03 35.90 24.52
CA SER A 240 -5.89 37.09 24.45
C SER A 240 -7.38 36.79 24.74
N TRP A 241 -7.84 35.55 24.48
CA TRP A 241 -9.23 35.13 24.70
C TRP A 241 -9.63 34.94 26.17
N TRP A 242 -8.67 34.80 27.10
CA TRP A 242 -8.95 34.57 28.53
C TRP A 242 -9.01 35.86 29.36
N LYS A 243 -8.81 37.04 28.75
CA LYS A 243 -8.80 38.34 29.45
C LYS A 243 -10.09 39.15 29.33
N LEU A 244 -11.19 38.57 28.84
CA LEU A 244 -12.46 39.27 28.63
C LEU A 244 -13.66 38.71 29.42
N TRP A 245 -13.42 37.95 30.50
CA TRP A 245 -14.45 37.54 31.46
C TRP A 245 -13.95 37.66 32.90
#